data_AF-A0A383AQE8-F1
#
_entry.id   AF-A0A383AQE8-F1
#
_cell.length_a   1.000
_cell.length_b   1.000
_cell.length_c   1.000
_cell.angle_alpha   90.00
_cell.angle_beta   90.00
_cell.angle_gamma   90.00
#
_symmetry.space_group_name_H-M   'P 1'
#
loop_
_entity.id
_entity.type
_entity.pdbx_description
1 polymer ?
#
loop_
_entity_poly.entity_id
_entity_poly.type
_entity_poly.pdbx_seq_one_letter_code
_entity_poly.pdbx_strand_id
1 'polypeptide(L)'
;MKQLIMDVLEDMSKGQVNLESKAARKSIANSIIAAIKTNNSGKGWFLDLSTLDGKAKLTEEETEKAKWVCEFCGKTTFHVDYDYIGSNYNHLGCELEQEMSSK
;
A
#
# COMPACT_ATOMS: atom_id res chain seq x y z
N MET A 1 -7.60 -11.35 -11.27
CA MET A 1 -8.36 -10.97 -10.06
C MET A 1 -9.82 -11.40 -10.10
N LYS A 2 -10.61 -10.98 -11.11
CA LYS A 2 -12.02 -11.42 -11.22
C LYS A 2 -12.17 -12.94 -11.21
N GLN A 3 -11.36 -13.67 -11.97
CA GLN A 3 -11.37 -15.14 -12.01
C GLN A 3 -11.06 -15.76 -10.64
N LEU A 4 -9.96 -15.35 -9.99
CA LEU A 4 -9.59 -15.81 -8.65
C LEU A 4 -10.69 -15.59 -7.58
N ILE A 5 -11.42 -14.47 -7.65
CA ILE A 5 -12.57 -14.24 -6.76
C ILE A 5 -13.72 -15.19 -7.09
N MET A 6 -14.01 -15.40 -8.38
CA MET A 6 -15.03 -16.34 -8.82
C MET A 6 -14.70 -17.78 -8.41
N ASP A 7 -13.43 -18.20 -8.53
CA ASP A 7 -12.97 -19.53 -8.14
C ASP A 7 -13.17 -19.79 -6.65
N VAL A 8 -12.86 -18.80 -5.79
CA VAL A 8 -13.09 -18.89 -4.33
C VAL A 8 -14.58 -18.94 -4.03
N LEU A 9 -15.40 -18.14 -4.72
CA LEU A 9 -16.85 -18.17 -4.52
C LEU A 9 -17.47 -19.49 -4.99
N GLU A 10 -16.96 -20.07 -6.07
CA GLU A 10 -17.40 -21.37 -6.59
C GLU A 10 -17.03 -22.49 -5.62
N ASP A 11 -15.83 -22.47 -5.03
CA ASP A 11 -15.42 -23.43 -4.00
C ASP A 11 -16.33 -23.36 -2.77
N MET A 12 -16.64 -22.14 -2.31
CA MET A 12 -17.52 -21.93 -1.16
C MET A 12 -18.99 -22.22 -1.48
N SER A 13 -19.42 -22.12 -2.75
CA SER A 13 -20.79 -22.45 -3.18
C SER A 13 -21.15 -23.92 -3.03
N LYS A 14 -20.14 -24.81 -2.97
CA LYS A 14 -20.32 -26.24 -2.72
C LYS A 14 -20.74 -26.54 -1.28
N GLY A 15 -20.58 -25.58 -0.36
CA GLY A 15 -21.10 -25.65 1.00
C GLY A 15 -22.46 -24.98 1.16
N GLN A 16 -23.22 -25.36 2.19
CA GLN A 16 -24.42 -24.63 2.63
C GLN A 16 -24.01 -23.32 3.35
N VAL A 17 -23.48 -22.36 2.61
CA VAL A 17 -23.02 -21.08 3.17
C VAL A 17 -24.22 -20.12 3.30
N ASN A 18 -24.57 -19.78 4.54
CA ASN A 18 -25.63 -18.80 4.81
C ASN A 18 -25.10 -17.37 4.66
N LEU A 19 -25.33 -16.74 3.49
CA LEU A 19 -24.89 -15.37 3.20
C LEU A 19 -25.57 -14.28 4.05
N GLU A 20 -26.73 -14.56 4.66
CA GLU A 20 -27.35 -13.61 5.60
C GLU A 20 -26.49 -13.46 6.86
N SER A 21 -25.81 -14.54 7.27
CA SER A 21 -24.92 -14.52 8.43
C SER A 21 -23.70 -13.63 8.18
N LYS A 22 -23.48 -12.68 9.11
CA LYS A 22 -22.27 -11.84 9.13
C LYS A 22 -21.00 -12.68 9.23
N ALA A 23 -21.05 -13.81 9.95
CA ALA A 23 -19.91 -14.71 10.10
C ALA A 23 -19.53 -15.39 8.79
N ALA A 24 -20.52 -15.84 8.02
CA ALA A 24 -20.30 -16.44 6.71
C ALA A 24 -19.71 -15.43 5.71
N ARG A 25 -20.26 -14.20 5.66
CA ARG A 25 -19.71 -13.11 4.82
C ARG A 25 -18.27 -12.77 5.19
N LYS A 26 -17.94 -12.73 6.48
CA LYS A 26 -16.57 -12.51 6.95
C LYS A 26 -15.63 -13.65 6.55
N SER A 27 -16.09 -14.89 6.65
CA SER A 27 -15.32 -16.08 6.24
C SER A 27 -14.99 -16.06 4.74
N ILE A 28 -15.96 -15.68 3.90
CA ILE A 28 -15.76 -15.53 2.45
C ILE A 28 -14.73 -14.43 2.16
N ALA A 29 -14.89 -13.26 2.77
CA ALA A 29 -13.95 -12.16 2.58
C ALA A 29 -12.51 -12.54 2.98
N ASN A 30 -12.33 -13.21 4.12
CA ASN A 30 -11.02 -13.68 4.57
C ASN A 30 -10.40 -14.68 3.59
N SER A 31 -11.20 -15.58 3.03
CA SER A 31 -10.74 -16.60 2.08
C SER A 31 -10.28 -15.97 0.76
N ILE A 32 -11.01 -14.96 0.27
CA ILE A 32 -10.61 -14.18 -0.91
C ILE A 32 -9.28 -13.45 -0.66
N ILE A 33 -9.14 -12.81 0.51
CA ILE A 33 -7.90 -12.11 0.90
C ILE A 33 -6.73 -13.10 0.96
N ALA A 34 -6.93 -14.27 1.56
CA ALA A 34 -5.90 -15.30 1.65
C ALA A 34 -5.47 -15.78 0.26
N ALA A 35 -6.43 -16.06 -0.64
CA ALA A 35 -6.14 -16.50 -2.01
C ALA A 35 -5.39 -15.42 -2.82
N ILE A 36 -5.68 -14.13 -2.60
CA ILE A 36 -4.95 -13.02 -3.22
C ILE A 36 -3.50 -12.95 -2.70
N LYS A 37 -3.29 -13.21 -1.40
CA LYS A 37 -1.95 -13.22 -0.78
C LYS A 37 -1.09 -14.39 -1.28
N THR A 38 -1.68 -15.57 -1.52
CA THR A 38 -0.92 -16.80 -1.83
C THR A 38 -0.64 -16.99 -3.33
N ASN A 39 -1.54 -16.58 -4.23
CA ASN A 39 -1.40 -16.84 -5.66
C ASN A 39 -0.37 -15.98 -6.40
N ASN A 40 0.36 -15.09 -5.71
CA ASN A 40 1.17 -14.09 -6.37
C ASN A 40 2.69 -14.33 -6.27
N SER A 41 3.12 -15.60 -6.28
CA SER A 41 4.49 -16.09 -6.53
C SER A 41 5.65 -15.13 -6.17
N GLY A 42 5.64 -14.55 -4.96
CA GLY A 42 6.70 -13.65 -4.48
C GLY A 42 6.79 -12.26 -5.15
N LYS A 43 5.92 -11.90 -6.09
CA LYS A 43 5.83 -10.55 -6.69
C LYS A 43 4.59 -9.85 -6.15
N GLY A 44 4.72 -9.32 -4.93
CA GLY A 44 3.63 -8.74 -4.15
C GLY A 44 2.84 -7.69 -4.94
N TRP A 45 1.56 -8.00 -5.18
CA TRP A 45 0.57 -6.96 -5.42
C TRP A 45 0.35 -6.26 -4.08
N PHE A 46 0.83 -5.02 -3.97
CA PHE A 46 0.64 -4.15 -2.81
C PHE A 46 -0.83 -3.69 -2.77
N LEU A 47 -1.74 -4.59 -2.39
CA LEU A 47 -3.06 -4.21 -1.89
C LEU A 47 -2.82 -3.84 -0.43
N ASP A 48 -2.66 -2.54 -0.17
CA ASP A 48 -2.61 -2.00 1.18
C ASP A 48 -3.97 -2.21 1.85
N LEU A 49 -4.14 -3.41 2.38
CA LEU A 49 -5.37 -3.86 3.01
C LEU A 49 -5.51 -3.34 4.44
N SER A 50 -4.56 -2.51 4.89
CA SER A 50 -4.51 -1.90 6.22
C SER A 50 -5.71 -0.99 6.48
N THR A 51 -6.45 -0.61 5.43
CA THR A 51 -7.70 0.15 5.52
C THR A 51 -8.96 -0.71 5.73
N LEU A 52 -8.92 -2.03 5.57
CA LEU A 52 -10.13 -2.88 5.72
C LEU A 52 -10.54 -3.15 7.19
N ASP A 53 -9.59 -3.17 8.12
CA ASP A 53 -9.88 -3.36 9.57
C ASP A 53 -9.96 -2.03 10.34
N GLY A 54 -10.01 -0.89 9.65
CA GLY A 54 -10.14 0.44 10.28
C GLY A 54 -8.96 0.85 11.15
N LYS A 55 -7.84 0.12 11.08
CA LYS A 55 -6.57 0.48 11.69
C LYS A 55 -5.46 0.23 10.69
N ALA A 56 -5.20 1.26 9.89
CA ALA A 56 -3.94 1.39 9.19
C ALA A 56 -2.85 1.52 10.25
N LYS A 57 -2.32 0.39 10.72
CA LYS A 57 -1.09 0.39 11.48
C LYS A 57 0.05 0.39 10.47
N LEU A 58 0.16 1.50 9.74
CA LEU A 58 1.47 1.91 9.23
C LEU A 58 2.35 1.95 10.47
N THR A 59 3.42 1.18 10.47
CA THR A 59 4.40 1.30 11.54
C THR A 59 4.91 2.75 11.55
N GLU A 60 5.23 3.32 12.72
CA GLU A 60 5.71 4.72 12.82
C GLU A 60 6.83 5.00 11.81
N GLU A 61 7.65 3.97 11.56
CA GLU A 61 8.74 3.98 10.58
C GLU A 61 8.27 4.20 9.12
N GLU A 62 7.13 3.63 8.71
CA GLU A 62 6.56 3.82 7.37
C GLU A 62 5.90 5.20 7.23
N THR A 63 5.29 5.71 8.31
CA THR A 63 4.75 7.08 8.31
C THR A 63 5.85 8.13 8.27
N GLU A 64 6.97 7.89 8.95
CA GLU A 64 8.14 8.75 8.86
C GLU A 64 8.72 8.72 7.45
N LYS A 65 8.96 7.54 6.86
CA LYS A 65 9.44 7.40 5.47
C LYS A 65 8.57 8.15 4.45
N ALA A 66 7.26 8.21 4.66
CA ALA A 66 6.35 8.95 3.78
C ALA A 66 6.52 10.48 3.85
N LYS A 67 7.12 11.03 4.92
CA LYS A 67 7.42 12.47 5.04
C LYS A 67 8.66 12.87 4.23
N TRP A 68 9.58 11.95 3.99
CA TRP A 68 10.84 12.21 3.27
C TRP A 68 10.62 12.13 1.76
N VAL A 69 9.86 13.08 1.23
CA VAL A 69 9.56 13.21 -0.20
C VAL A 69 9.85 14.65 -0.61
N CYS A 70 10.63 14.81 -1.68
CA CYS A 70 10.87 16.13 -2.24
C CYS A 70 9.66 16.63 -3.03
N GLU A 71 9.20 17.84 -2.73
CA GLU A 71 8.06 18.49 -3.38
C GLU A 71 8.33 18.85 -4.85
N PHE A 72 9.60 19.04 -5.23
CA PHE A 72 9.98 19.44 -6.59
C PHE A 72 10.05 18.29 -7.58
N CYS A 73 10.56 17.13 -7.15
CA CYS A 73 10.76 15.99 -8.05
C CYS A 73 9.89 14.77 -7.72
N GLY A 74 9.18 14.79 -6.58
CA GLY A 74 8.32 13.71 -6.12
C GLY A 74 9.05 12.42 -5.72
N LYS A 75 10.39 12.44 -5.68
CA LYS A 75 11.21 11.30 -5.27
C LYS A 75 11.46 11.35 -3.76
N THR A 76 11.72 10.17 -3.18
CA THR A 76 12.04 10.07 -1.75
C THR A 76 13.43 10.62 -1.47
N THR A 77 13.56 11.36 -0.37
CA THR A 77 14.83 11.85 0.20
C THR A 77 15.35 10.95 1.32
N PHE A 78 14.59 9.91 1.68
CA PHE A 78 14.92 8.98 2.77
C PHE A 78 16.29 8.29 2.61
N HIS A 79 16.73 8.06 1.37
CA HIS A 79 18.01 7.40 1.06
C HIS A 79 19.15 8.39 0.72
N VAL A 80 18.91 9.68 0.88
CA VAL A 80 19.87 10.74 0.55
C VAL A 80 20.63 11.13 1.81
N ASP A 81 21.94 11.37 1.70
CA ASP A 81 22.72 11.81 2.85
C ASP A 81 22.24 13.20 3.30
N TYR A 82 22.26 13.44 4.61
CA TYR A 82 21.76 14.68 5.22
C TYR A 82 22.37 15.96 4.60
N ASP A 83 23.61 15.89 4.13
CA ASP A 83 24.31 16.99 3.48
C ASP A 83 23.72 17.39 2.11
N TYR A 84 22.91 16.53 1.49
CA TYR A 84 22.23 16.78 0.21
C TYR A 84 20.71 16.95 0.38
N ILE A 85 20.23 17.16 1.60
CA ILE A 85 18.83 17.44 1.91
C ILE A 85 18.67 18.93 2.19
N GLY A 86 17.76 19.55 1.44
CA GLY A 86 17.38 20.95 1.56
C GLY A 86 16.26 21.17 2.58
N SER A 87 15.51 22.25 2.39
CA SER A 87 14.37 22.59 3.24
C SER A 87 13.26 21.56 3.10
N ASN A 88 12.48 21.33 4.17
CA ASN A 88 11.27 20.50 4.13
C ASN A 88 11.46 19.09 3.50
N TYR A 89 12.60 18.43 3.76
CA TYR A 89 12.94 17.12 3.18
C TYR A 89 13.05 17.11 1.64
N ASN A 90 13.33 18.25 1.03
CA ASN A 90 13.61 18.34 -0.40
C ASN A 90 15.05 17.91 -0.73
N HIS A 91 15.30 17.56 -1.99
CA HIS A 91 16.67 17.44 -2.48
C HIS A 91 17.29 18.83 -2.57
N LEU A 92 18.48 19.02 -1.98
CA LEU A 92 19.21 20.29 -2.04
C LEU A 92 19.45 20.73 -3.49
N GLY A 93 19.73 19.78 -4.39
CA GLY A 93 19.92 20.06 -5.82
C GLY A 93 18.65 20.62 -6.49
N CYS A 94 17.47 20.12 -6.14
CA CYS A 94 16.21 20.60 -6.73
C CYS A 94 15.87 22.02 -6.27
N GLU A 95 16.16 22.35 -5.01
CA GLU A 95 15.99 23.73 -4.51
C GLU A 95 16.91 24.71 -5.23
N LEU A 96 18.18 24.34 -5.43
CA LEU A 96 19.15 25.17 -6.15
C LEU A 96 18.75 25.39 -7.61
N GLU A 97 18.25 24.38 -8.30
CA GLU A 97 17.73 24.51 -9.67
C GLU A 97 16.55 25.47 -9.74
N GLN A 98 15.63 25.43 -8.77
CA GLN A 98 14.48 26.32 -8.73
C GLN A 98 14.88 27.78 -8.48
N GLU A 99 15.81 28.00 -7.54
CA GLU A 99 16.38 29.33 -7.25
C GLU A 99 17.15 29.91 -8.44
N MET A 100 17.86 29.06 -9.19
CA MET A 100 18.53 29.47 -10.43
C MET A 100 17.55 29.73 -11.57
N SER A 101 16.45 28.98 -11.66
CA SER A 101 15.40 29.21 -12.65
C SER A 101 14.54 30.45 -12.36
N SER A 102 14.55 30.94 -11.12
CA SER A 102 13.80 32.12 -10.68
C SER A 102 14.62 33.42 -10.73
N LYS A 103 15.87 33.34 -11.21
CA LYS A 103 16.77 34.47 -11.49
C LYS A 103 16.84 34.76 -12.98
#